data_AF-A0A3S1BL45-F1
#
_entry.id   AF-A0A3S1BL45-F1
#
_cell.length_a   1.000
_cell.length_b   1.000
_cell.length_c   1.000
_cell.angle_alpha   90.00
_cell.angle_beta   90.00
_cell.angle_gamma   90.00
#
_symmetry.space_group_name_H-M   'P 1'
#
loop_
_entity.id
_entity.type
_entity.pdbx_description
1 polymer ?
#
loop_
_entity_poly.entity_id
_entity_poly.type
_entity_poly.pdbx_seq_one_letter_code
_entity_poly.pdbx_strand_id
1 'polypeptide(L)'
;MSGKERRASQQAVLTDLEAKAARTREPSCKTIVSLPDSGIAGSSSASYASSEAALLEGRHGSHSDLLASSLEVLEHVYQEPSCKTIVSPSDSGIVVIVSIRLSIFSFILLSILYIHSNLHLVRRSQAEPSCKTIVSLPDSGIAGSSSASYASSEAALLEGRHGSHSDLLASSLEVLEHVYQVRAEGHPTVTSLVKALTVNCHSDQTKAHALYRWLSGQSLNYYKCVSCSNSTSPTSKLKQLAEGKTSYASLYREMARCIGLQCEIIEGHVKGVHYSPGSPAFCSGTRHSWNAVSLCGHYALLDTQMGSLPFKFFLEHFFMTPPDEFCLSHFPKDKRWLLMARAISEEDFFGTLKTWPTMFAFNIRPLSMRSVIRTYDGRLSVTVLLRSVAVTPVLEYTGPGVAMDTDGLSLGIDQEIRTTDNAETFHMCLPQEGDYLFTLMVHDVEEDEDIPVFQYKIEYNDELL
;
A
#
# COMPACT_ATOMS: atom_id res chain seq x y z
N MET A 1 -25.50 -13.61 -13.50
CA MET A 1 -24.57 -14.58 -12.86
C MET A 1 -24.49 -14.21 -11.40
N SER A 2 -24.64 -15.19 -10.50
CA SER A 2 -24.64 -14.98 -9.06
C SER A 2 -23.20 -14.91 -8.50
N GLY A 3 -23.02 -14.29 -7.33
CA GLY A 3 -21.70 -14.18 -6.69
C GLY A 3 -21.02 -15.53 -6.41
N LYS A 4 -21.81 -16.61 -6.24
CA LYS A 4 -21.29 -17.99 -6.10
C LYS A 4 -20.58 -18.49 -7.36
N GLU A 5 -21.04 -18.12 -8.55
CA GLU A 5 -20.44 -18.56 -9.81
C GLU A 5 -19.08 -17.88 -10.06
N ARG A 6 -18.92 -16.60 -9.66
CA ARG A 6 -17.62 -15.91 -9.72
C ARG A 6 -16.60 -16.49 -8.74
N ARG A 7 -16.99 -16.73 -7.47
CA ARG A 7 -16.10 -17.35 -6.47
C ARG A 7 -15.65 -18.76 -6.89
N ALA A 8 -16.54 -19.57 -7.45
CA ALA A 8 -16.19 -20.90 -7.99
C ALA A 8 -15.19 -20.81 -9.16
N SER A 9 -15.36 -19.86 -10.09
CA SER A 9 -14.41 -19.64 -11.19
C SER A 9 -13.04 -19.15 -10.70
N GLN A 10 -12.98 -18.31 -9.66
CA GLN A 10 -11.72 -17.82 -9.09
C GLN A 10 -10.96 -18.90 -8.32
N GLN A 11 -11.66 -19.73 -7.54
CA GLN A 11 -11.04 -20.84 -6.82
C GLN A 11 -10.39 -21.85 -7.78
N ALA A 12 -11.09 -22.20 -8.88
CA ALA A 12 -10.57 -23.11 -9.89
C ALA A 12 -9.28 -22.61 -10.58
N VAL A 13 -9.12 -21.29 -10.72
CA VAL A 13 -7.90 -20.68 -11.28
C VAL A 13 -6.73 -20.74 -10.28
N LEU A 14 -6.97 -20.56 -8.98
CA LEU A 14 -5.93 -20.76 -7.96
C LEU A 14 -5.43 -22.21 -7.95
N THR A 15 -6.34 -23.20 -7.98
CA THR A 15 -5.95 -24.62 -7.88
C THR A 15 -5.11 -25.09 -9.07
N ASP A 16 -5.34 -24.58 -10.29
CA ASP A 16 -4.50 -24.89 -11.46
C ASP A 16 -3.10 -24.24 -11.40
N LEU A 17 -2.98 -23.07 -10.76
CA LEU A 17 -1.69 -22.41 -10.52
C LEU A 17 -0.85 -23.16 -9.49
N GLU A 18 -1.46 -23.62 -8.38
CA GLU A 18 -0.82 -24.46 -7.38
C GLU A 18 -0.40 -25.82 -7.97
N ALA A 19 -1.25 -26.45 -8.77
CA ALA A 19 -0.96 -27.70 -9.47
C ALA A 19 0.13 -27.57 -10.56
N LYS A 20 0.44 -26.36 -11.03
CA LYS A 20 1.61 -26.06 -11.88
C LYS A 20 2.87 -25.82 -11.05
N ALA A 21 2.77 -25.13 -9.92
CA ALA A 21 3.91 -24.92 -9.02
C ALA A 21 4.45 -26.22 -8.40
N ALA A 22 3.58 -27.19 -8.13
CA ALA A 22 3.97 -28.51 -7.60
C ALA A 22 4.78 -29.36 -8.60
N ARG A 23 4.61 -29.18 -9.92
CA ARG A 23 5.25 -30.01 -10.97
C ARG A 23 6.66 -29.58 -11.35
N THR A 24 7.19 -28.51 -10.77
CA THR A 24 8.52 -27.95 -11.10
C THR A 24 9.57 -28.18 -10.01
N ARG A 25 9.33 -29.10 -9.07
CA ARG A 25 10.31 -29.50 -8.05
C ARG A 25 10.61 -31.00 -8.07
N GLU A 26 11.78 -31.35 -8.60
CA GLU A 26 12.54 -32.51 -8.12
C GLU A 26 13.99 -32.10 -7.80
N PRO A 27 14.68 -32.81 -6.89
CA PRO A 27 15.90 -32.31 -6.27
C PRO A 27 17.18 -32.96 -6.83
N SER A 28 18.31 -32.24 -6.78
CA SER A 28 19.59 -32.80 -6.31
C SER A 28 20.72 -31.78 -6.29
N CYS A 29 21.68 -32.01 -5.40
CA CYS A 29 23.00 -31.40 -5.41
C CYS A 29 24.03 -32.54 -5.49
N LYS A 30 24.96 -32.51 -6.46
CA LYS A 30 26.25 -33.24 -6.47
C LYS A 30 27.14 -32.83 -7.66
N THR A 31 28.45 -32.98 -7.47
CA THR A 31 29.56 -32.59 -8.36
C THR A 31 30.36 -33.88 -8.73
N ILE A 32 31.25 -34.01 -9.73
CA ILE A 32 32.07 -33.08 -10.57
C ILE A 32 32.30 -33.75 -11.96
N VAL A 33 33.00 -33.07 -12.88
CA VAL A 33 33.80 -33.58 -14.05
C VAL A 33 33.17 -33.41 -15.46
N SER A 34 34.05 -33.35 -16.47
CA SER A 34 34.01 -32.58 -17.73
C SER A 34 33.76 -33.35 -19.04
N LEU A 35 33.13 -32.67 -20.03
CA LEU A 35 33.40 -32.55 -21.51
C LEU A 35 33.94 -33.75 -22.36
N PRO A 36 33.76 -33.81 -23.72
CA PRO A 36 33.10 -32.86 -24.66
C PRO A 36 32.17 -33.48 -25.77
N ASP A 37 31.70 -32.59 -26.67
CA ASP A 37 31.49 -32.74 -28.14
C ASP A 37 30.15 -33.12 -28.85
N SER A 38 29.78 -32.20 -29.77
CA SER A 38 29.15 -32.37 -31.11
C SER A 38 27.63 -32.55 -31.30
N GLY A 39 27.09 -32.02 -32.43
CA GLY A 39 26.02 -32.75 -33.17
C GLY A 39 24.70 -32.08 -33.65
N ILE A 40 24.72 -30.90 -34.30
CA ILE A 40 23.96 -30.52 -35.53
C ILE A 40 22.47 -30.95 -35.78
N ALA A 41 21.70 -29.99 -36.34
CA ALA A 41 20.42 -30.07 -37.09
C ALA A 41 19.10 -30.31 -36.29
N GLY A 42 17.93 -29.82 -36.74
CA GLY A 42 17.61 -28.95 -37.90
C GLY A 42 16.11 -28.92 -38.24
N SER A 43 15.72 -28.10 -39.22
CA SER A 43 14.35 -27.89 -39.77
C SER A 43 13.33 -27.10 -38.90
N SER A 44 12.25 -26.52 -39.45
CA SER A 44 12.12 -25.44 -40.47
C SER A 44 10.66 -25.31 -40.97
N SER A 45 10.02 -24.16 -40.75
CA SER A 45 8.94 -23.55 -41.58
C SER A 45 8.61 -22.19 -40.94
N ALA A 46 8.62 -21.02 -41.60
CA ALA A 46 7.97 -20.59 -42.85
C ALA A 46 6.43 -20.64 -42.78
N SER A 47 5.66 -19.62 -43.13
CA SER A 47 5.92 -18.20 -43.47
C SER A 47 4.55 -17.49 -43.58
N TYR A 48 4.47 -16.16 -43.48
CA TYR A 48 3.81 -15.29 -44.49
C TYR A 48 3.86 -13.80 -44.07
N ALA A 49 4.12 -12.93 -45.05
CA ALA A 49 4.02 -11.48 -44.98
C ALA A 49 2.55 -11.03 -45.32
N SER A 50 2.14 -9.76 -45.41
CA SER A 50 2.86 -8.53 -45.78
C SER A 50 2.05 -7.24 -45.50
N SER A 51 2.72 -6.07 -45.65
CA SER A 51 2.21 -4.75 -46.19
C SER A 51 1.03 -4.05 -45.50
N GLU A 52 0.88 -2.72 -45.44
CA GLU A 52 1.59 -1.49 -45.91
C GLU A 52 1.09 -0.36 -44.94
N ALA A 53 1.83 0.63 -44.43
CA ALA A 53 2.77 1.61 -45.01
C ALA A 53 2.11 2.80 -45.77
N ALA A 54 1.87 3.87 -45.00
CA ALA A 54 1.97 5.31 -45.34
C ALA A 54 1.01 6.00 -46.34
N LEU A 55 0.50 7.18 -45.93
CA LEU A 55 0.77 8.46 -46.62
C LEU A 55 0.44 9.70 -45.73
N LEU A 56 1.17 10.80 -45.96
CA LEU A 56 1.00 12.14 -45.38
C LEU A 56 -0.17 12.89 -46.08
N GLU A 57 -0.66 14.09 -45.75
CA GLU A 57 -0.12 15.34 -45.15
C GLU A 57 -1.36 16.20 -44.78
N GLY A 58 -1.51 16.88 -43.62
CA GLY A 58 -0.88 18.15 -43.24
C GLY A 58 -1.82 19.38 -43.38
N ARG A 59 -2.26 20.02 -42.27
CA ARG A 59 -2.63 21.46 -42.18
C ARG A 59 -2.92 21.97 -40.76
N HIS A 60 -2.65 23.26 -40.51
CA HIS A 60 -2.88 23.99 -39.25
C HIS A 60 -4.36 24.33 -39.00
N GLY A 61 -4.75 24.39 -37.72
CA GLY A 61 -6.03 24.92 -37.20
C GLY A 61 -5.87 25.38 -35.73
N SER A 62 -6.69 26.32 -35.27
CA SER A 62 -6.49 27.07 -34.01
C SER A 62 -7.14 26.45 -32.76
N HIS A 63 -6.69 26.92 -31.59
CA HIS A 63 -7.04 26.44 -30.24
C HIS A 63 -8.52 26.62 -29.78
N SER A 64 -9.45 26.91 -30.70
CA SER A 64 -10.87 27.14 -30.42
C SER A 64 -11.77 25.92 -30.66
N ASP A 65 -11.36 24.99 -31.52
CA ASP A 65 -12.31 24.05 -32.14
C ASP A 65 -12.41 22.70 -31.39
N LEU A 66 -11.48 22.43 -30.47
CA LEU A 66 -11.48 21.20 -29.65
C LEU A 66 -12.52 21.17 -28.53
N LEU A 67 -13.06 22.33 -28.12
CA LEU A 67 -14.11 22.40 -27.09
C LEU A 67 -15.53 22.16 -27.63
N ALA A 68 -15.73 22.24 -28.95
CA ALA A 68 -17.01 21.91 -29.58
C ALA A 68 -17.20 20.37 -29.69
N SER A 69 -16.16 19.64 -30.08
CA SER A 69 -16.24 18.18 -30.27
C SER A 69 -16.34 17.36 -28.98
N SER A 70 -16.11 17.94 -27.80
CA SER A 70 -16.32 17.25 -26.51
C SER A 70 -17.78 17.30 -26.00
N LEU A 71 -18.63 18.16 -26.57
CA LEU A 71 -20.05 18.26 -26.20
C LEU A 71 -20.96 17.36 -27.05
N GLU A 72 -20.62 17.08 -28.31
CA GLU A 72 -21.39 16.14 -29.15
C GLU A 72 -21.20 14.65 -28.78
N VAL A 73 -20.15 14.31 -28.02
CA VAL A 73 -19.88 12.92 -27.57
C VAL A 73 -20.78 12.50 -26.40
N LEU A 74 -21.40 13.45 -25.69
CA LEU A 74 -22.30 13.17 -24.56
C LEU A 74 -23.78 12.95 -24.95
N GLU A 75 -24.18 13.26 -26.19
CA GLU A 75 -25.54 12.96 -26.67
C GLU A 75 -25.67 11.58 -27.35
N HIS A 76 -24.56 10.88 -27.63
CA HIS A 76 -24.58 9.72 -28.53
C HIS A 76 -24.63 8.31 -27.90
N VAL A 77 -24.83 8.21 -26.58
CA VAL A 77 -24.91 6.90 -25.85
C VAL A 77 -26.36 6.50 -25.50
N TYR A 78 -27.37 7.31 -25.83
CA TYR A 78 -28.79 7.02 -25.55
C TYR A 78 -29.69 6.97 -26.80
N GLN A 79 -29.29 6.22 -27.84
CA GLN A 79 -30.21 5.72 -28.85
C GLN A 79 -29.90 4.27 -29.27
N GLU A 80 -30.78 3.34 -28.91
CA GLU A 80 -31.03 2.13 -29.71
C GLU A 80 -32.55 1.97 -29.97
N PRO A 81 -32.96 1.28 -31.05
CA PRO A 81 -34.20 1.63 -31.73
C PRO A 81 -35.40 0.73 -31.43
N SER A 82 -36.58 1.36 -31.49
CA SER A 82 -37.86 0.77 -31.91
C SER A 82 -38.29 -0.58 -31.30
N CYS A 83 -39.18 -0.52 -30.31
CA CYS A 83 -40.28 -1.49 -30.23
C CYS A 83 -41.62 -0.79 -29.96
N LYS A 84 -42.71 -1.38 -30.45
CA LYS A 84 -43.99 -0.70 -30.70
C LYS A 84 -44.76 -0.38 -29.42
N THR A 85 -45.39 0.79 -29.40
CA THR A 85 -46.43 1.16 -28.43
C THR A 85 -47.60 0.18 -28.51
N ILE A 86 -47.90 -0.49 -27.39
CA ILE A 86 -49.23 -1.05 -27.09
C ILE A 86 -49.69 -0.40 -25.79
N VAL A 87 -50.88 0.19 -25.82
CA VAL A 87 -51.47 0.89 -24.66
C VAL A 87 -52.50 -0.03 -23.98
N SER A 88 -52.29 -0.32 -22.69
CA SER A 88 -53.35 -0.53 -21.69
C SER A 88 -52.74 -0.51 -20.27
N PRO A 89 -53.53 -0.22 -19.21
CA PRO A 89 -52.98 0.51 -18.05
C PRO A 89 -52.72 -0.34 -16.80
N SER A 90 -51.76 0.12 -15.97
CA SER A 90 -51.80 -0.04 -14.51
C SER A 90 -50.98 1.06 -13.82
N ASP A 91 -51.57 1.69 -12.80
CA ASP A 91 -50.95 2.80 -12.05
C ASP A 91 -49.85 2.29 -11.11
N SER A 92 -48.59 2.68 -11.36
CA SER A 92 -47.50 2.61 -10.36
C SER A 92 -46.19 3.29 -10.79
N GLY A 93 -45.92 3.45 -12.09
CA GLY A 93 -44.60 3.90 -12.59
C GLY A 93 -44.20 5.36 -12.30
N ILE A 94 -45.16 6.28 -12.10
CA ILE A 94 -44.88 7.73 -12.05
C ILE A 94 -44.36 8.19 -10.67
N VAL A 95 -44.70 7.48 -9.59
CA VAL A 95 -44.33 7.87 -8.21
C VAL A 95 -42.83 7.70 -7.93
N VAL A 96 -42.19 6.69 -8.53
CA VAL A 96 -40.78 6.34 -8.26
C VAL A 96 -39.81 7.41 -8.77
N ILE A 97 -40.06 7.96 -9.96
CA ILE A 97 -39.15 8.93 -10.62
C ILE A 97 -39.13 10.28 -9.87
N VAL A 98 -40.27 10.71 -9.32
CA VAL A 98 -40.35 11.93 -8.50
C VAL A 98 -39.65 11.74 -7.15
N SER A 99 -39.79 10.57 -6.53
CA SER A 99 -39.15 10.25 -5.25
C SER A 99 -37.62 10.24 -5.34
N ILE A 100 -37.06 9.66 -6.42
CA ILE A 100 -35.60 9.63 -6.66
C ILE A 100 -35.03 11.05 -6.83
N ARG A 101 -35.72 11.95 -7.56
CA ARG A 101 -35.24 13.33 -7.74
C ARG A 101 -35.26 14.16 -6.46
N LEU A 102 -36.23 13.95 -5.57
CA LEU A 102 -36.27 14.61 -4.25
C LEU A 102 -35.15 14.12 -3.32
N SER A 103 -34.84 12.82 -3.35
CA SER A 103 -33.77 12.24 -2.51
C SER A 103 -32.37 12.81 -2.84
N ILE A 104 -32.05 12.94 -4.14
CA ILE A 104 -30.76 13.49 -4.60
C ILE A 104 -30.61 14.96 -4.19
N PHE A 105 -31.68 15.77 -4.30
CA PHE A 105 -31.65 17.17 -3.88
C PHE A 105 -31.47 17.33 -2.36
N SER A 106 -32.08 16.43 -1.57
CA SER A 106 -31.90 16.39 -0.12
C SER A 106 -30.45 16.07 0.28
N PHE A 107 -29.83 15.09 -0.39
CA PHE A 107 -28.43 14.72 -0.17
C PHE A 107 -27.46 15.87 -0.47
N ILE A 108 -27.65 16.58 -1.58
CA ILE A 108 -26.79 17.74 -1.93
C ILE A 108 -26.93 18.86 -0.89
N LEU A 109 -28.15 19.12 -0.39
CA LEU A 109 -28.38 20.14 0.63
C LEU A 109 -27.75 19.77 1.99
N LEU A 110 -27.82 18.50 2.38
CA LEU A 110 -27.16 17.98 3.59
C LEU A 110 -25.63 18.09 3.51
N SER A 111 -25.03 17.75 2.37
CA SER A 111 -23.58 17.90 2.15
C SER A 111 -23.13 19.36 2.24
N ILE A 112 -23.90 20.30 1.67
CA ILE A 112 -23.59 21.73 1.75
C ILE A 112 -23.68 22.25 3.20
N LEU A 113 -24.70 21.83 3.96
CA LEU A 113 -24.86 22.20 5.37
C LEU A 113 -23.76 21.57 6.27
N TYR A 114 -23.31 20.36 5.96
CA TYR A 114 -22.19 19.70 6.65
C TYR A 114 -20.86 20.43 6.44
N ILE A 115 -20.57 20.86 5.21
CA ILE A 115 -19.38 21.66 4.89
C ILE A 115 -19.42 23.01 5.61
N HIS A 116 -20.58 23.69 5.61
CA HIS A 116 -20.72 24.99 6.29
C HIS A 116 -20.58 24.89 7.82
N SER A 117 -21.06 23.81 8.42
CA SER A 117 -20.96 23.56 9.87
C SER A 117 -19.51 23.33 10.31
N ASN A 118 -18.74 22.53 9.55
CA ASN A 118 -17.33 22.27 9.83
C ASN A 118 -16.47 23.53 9.68
N LEU A 119 -16.75 24.39 8.69
CA LEU A 119 -16.05 25.68 8.53
C LEU A 119 -16.23 26.62 9.74
N HIS A 120 -17.36 26.51 10.45
CA HIS A 120 -17.65 27.31 11.64
C HIS A 120 -17.02 26.78 12.93
N LEU A 121 -16.74 25.47 13.04
CA LEU A 121 -16.00 24.91 14.18
C LEU A 121 -14.53 25.36 14.19
N VAL A 122 -13.88 25.37 13.02
CA VAL A 122 -12.45 25.72 12.89
C VAL A 122 -12.15 27.17 13.34
N ARG A 123 -13.13 28.08 13.27
CA ARG A 123 -12.95 29.49 13.68
C ARG A 123 -13.10 29.75 15.19
N ARG A 124 -13.34 28.74 16.04
CA ARG A 124 -13.58 28.91 17.48
C ARG A 124 -12.47 28.41 18.43
N SER A 125 -11.39 27.82 17.92
CA SER A 125 -10.36 27.17 18.76
C SER A 125 -9.15 28.04 19.17
N GLN A 126 -9.10 29.33 18.81
CA GLN A 126 -8.04 30.23 19.29
C GLN A 126 -8.48 31.00 20.54
N ALA A 127 -8.04 30.50 21.71
CA ALA A 127 -8.02 31.20 22.99
C ALA A 127 -6.72 30.86 23.74
N GLU A 128 -6.13 31.85 24.39
CA GLU A 128 -4.76 31.81 24.93
C GLU A 128 -4.60 30.94 26.19
N PRO A 129 -3.40 30.41 26.48
CA PRO A 129 -3.15 29.58 27.66
C PRO A 129 -2.87 30.41 28.92
N SER A 130 -3.32 29.93 30.08
CA SER A 130 -2.85 30.41 31.39
C SER A 130 -2.29 29.26 32.23
N CYS A 131 -1.14 29.49 32.87
CA CYS A 131 -0.34 28.47 33.54
C CYS A 131 -0.62 28.40 35.05
N LYS A 132 -0.84 27.21 35.61
CA LYS A 132 -0.69 26.92 37.05
C LYS A 132 -0.18 25.50 37.32
N THR A 133 0.66 25.38 38.35
CA THR A 133 1.41 24.17 38.75
C THR A 133 0.88 23.60 40.08
N ILE A 134 0.67 22.28 40.17
CA ILE A 134 0.49 21.48 41.42
C ILE A 134 1.11 20.09 41.12
N VAL A 135 2.28 19.72 41.65
CA VAL A 135 2.59 19.07 42.96
C VAL A 135 1.98 17.65 43.13
N SER A 136 2.79 16.70 43.59
CA SER A 136 2.61 15.24 43.50
C SER A 136 2.63 14.49 44.85
N LEU A 137 2.41 13.15 44.80
CA LEU A 137 2.47 12.04 45.80
C LEU A 137 1.11 11.46 46.27
N PRO A 138 1.01 10.17 46.66
CA PRO A 138 1.57 8.98 45.98
C PRO A 138 0.62 7.74 45.92
N ASP A 139 0.95 6.79 45.04
CA ASP A 139 0.71 5.33 45.01
C ASP A 139 -0.55 4.65 45.61
N SER A 140 -1.24 3.88 44.74
CA SER A 140 -1.81 2.58 45.10
C SER A 140 -1.87 1.59 43.91
N GLY A 141 -0.85 0.73 43.81
CA GLY A 141 -0.90 -0.64 43.25
C GLY A 141 -1.67 -0.95 41.96
N ILE A 142 -1.06 -0.72 40.80
CA ILE A 142 -1.32 -1.49 39.56
C ILE A 142 0.03 -1.86 38.93
N ALA A 143 0.21 -3.13 38.55
CA ALA A 143 1.42 -3.62 37.87
C ALA A 143 1.43 -3.16 36.39
N GLY A 144 1.78 -1.91 36.14
CA GLY A 144 1.92 -1.36 34.80
C GLY A 144 3.18 -1.89 34.09
N SER A 145 2.99 -2.69 33.05
CA SER A 145 4.07 -2.96 32.09
C SER A 145 4.35 -1.70 31.26
N SER A 146 5.61 -1.30 31.19
CA SER A 146 6.00 -0.03 30.56
C SER A 146 5.88 -0.07 29.04
N SER A 147 4.74 0.36 28.49
CA SER A 147 4.64 0.82 27.10
C SER A 147 4.94 2.31 27.04
N ALA A 148 5.96 2.68 26.27
CA ALA A 148 6.38 4.08 26.14
C ALA A 148 5.31 4.88 25.37
N SER A 149 5.08 6.11 25.79
CA SER A 149 4.22 7.07 25.10
C SER A 149 4.80 7.46 23.74
N TYR A 150 4.37 6.80 22.67
CA TYR A 150 4.61 7.23 21.29
C TYR A 150 3.68 8.41 20.92
N ALA A 151 3.91 9.53 21.62
CA ALA A 151 3.40 10.84 21.31
C ALA A 151 4.62 11.77 21.24
N SER A 152 5.17 11.95 20.03
CA SER A 152 6.32 12.82 19.82
C SER A 152 5.90 14.29 19.97
N SER A 153 6.14 14.85 21.16
CA SER A 153 6.06 16.29 21.43
C SER A 153 7.04 17.12 20.58
N GLU A 154 7.90 16.46 19.81
CA GLU A 154 8.90 17.04 18.92
C GLU A 154 8.34 17.36 17.52
N ALA A 155 7.27 16.67 17.07
CA ALA A 155 6.60 16.97 15.80
C ALA A 155 5.96 18.38 15.80
N ALA A 156 5.42 18.81 16.94
CA ALA A 156 4.80 20.12 17.13
C ALA A 156 5.79 21.31 17.09
N LEU A 157 7.11 21.06 17.13
CA LEU A 157 8.12 22.13 17.10
C LEU A 157 8.62 22.47 15.68
N LEU A 158 8.22 21.70 14.67
CA LEU A 158 8.63 21.91 13.27
C LEU A 158 7.63 22.72 12.43
N GLU A 159 6.41 22.96 12.92
CA GLU A 159 5.37 23.74 12.20
C GLU A 159 5.73 25.23 12.02
N GLY A 160 6.80 25.72 12.65
CA GLY A 160 7.13 27.15 12.68
C GLY A 160 7.76 27.76 11.42
N ARG A 161 8.13 27.01 10.37
CA ARG A 161 8.94 27.60 9.28
C ARG A 161 8.97 26.97 7.87
N HIS A 162 7.93 26.32 7.39
CA HIS A 162 7.81 26.00 5.94
C HIS A 162 6.38 26.28 5.41
N GLY A 163 6.24 26.35 4.08
CA GLY A 163 4.99 26.72 3.40
C GLY A 163 3.82 25.80 3.74
N SER A 164 2.59 26.26 3.48
CA SER A 164 1.38 25.53 3.86
C SER A 164 1.39 24.10 3.28
N HIS A 165 0.86 23.14 4.04
CA HIS A 165 0.65 21.77 3.58
C HIS A 165 -0.17 21.72 2.26
N SER A 166 -1.07 22.69 2.04
CA SER A 166 -1.78 22.87 0.76
C SER A 166 -0.86 23.12 -0.43
N ASP A 167 0.21 23.89 -0.22
CA ASP A 167 1.07 24.39 -1.29
C ASP A 167 2.05 23.28 -1.72
N LEU A 168 2.48 22.46 -0.77
CA LEU A 168 3.22 21.21 -1.02
C LEU A 168 2.36 20.20 -1.79
N LEU A 169 1.10 20.03 -1.42
CA LEU A 169 0.17 19.13 -2.15
C LEU A 169 -0.13 19.64 -3.57
N ALA A 170 -0.39 20.93 -3.75
CA ALA A 170 -0.63 21.51 -5.07
C ALA A 170 0.62 21.39 -5.98
N SER A 171 1.79 21.77 -5.47
CA SER A 171 3.06 21.59 -6.21
C SER A 171 3.38 20.11 -6.48
N SER A 172 2.89 19.19 -5.67
CA SER A 172 3.02 17.75 -5.91
C SER A 172 2.12 17.29 -7.07
N LEU A 173 0.87 17.76 -7.16
CA LEU A 173 -0.08 17.35 -8.21
C LEU A 173 0.39 17.75 -9.62
N GLU A 174 0.85 18.99 -9.80
CA GLU A 174 1.38 19.45 -11.11
C GLU A 174 2.63 18.68 -11.53
N VAL A 175 3.51 18.35 -10.58
CA VAL A 175 4.70 17.51 -10.82
C VAL A 175 4.29 16.09 -11.18
N LEU A 176 3.27 15.52 -10.52
CA LEU A 176 2.76 14.18 -10.77
C LEU A 176 2.17 14.02 -12.17
N GLU A 177 1.32 14.95 -12.62
CA GLU A 177 0.72 14.89 -13.95
C GLU A 177 1.79 14.80 -15.05
N HIS A 178 2.80 15.66 -14.97
CA HIS A 178 3.96 15.62 -15.88
C HIS A 178 4.73 14.30 -15.78
N VAL A 179 5.03 13.83 -14.57
CA VAL A 179 5.77 12.57 -14.33
C VAL A 179 5.10 11.36 -15.00
N TYR A 180 3.77 11.26 -14.98
CA TYR A 180 3.06 10.13 -15.62
C TYR A 180 3.17 10.12 -17.16
N GLN A 181 3.42 11.27 -17.79
CA GLN A 181 3.59 11.37 -19.25
C GLN A 181 5.00 10.96 -19.71
N VAL A 182 6.02 11.05 -18.85
CA VAL A 182 7.41 10.77 -19.22
C VAL A 182 7.64 9.26 -19.41
N ARG A 183 7.91 8.84 -20.65
CA ARG A 183 8.16 7.45 -21.06
C ARG A 183 9.66 7.13 -21.09
N ALA A 184 10.06 5.94 -20.65
CA ALA A 184 11.46 5.50 -20.64
C ALA A 184 12.07 5.44 -22.05
N GLU A 185 11.26 5.08 -23.04
CA GLU A 185 11.60 4.88 -24.45
C GLU A 185 12.00 6.17 -25.15
N GLY A 186 11.49 7.32 -24.68
CA GLY A 186 11.78 8.65 -25.22
C GLY A 186 13.18 9.18 -24.86
N HIS A 187 13.96 8.45 -24.06
CA HIS A 187 15.21 8.93 -23.49
C HIS A 187 16.40 8.00 -23.75
N PRO A 188 17.50 8.49 -24.36
CA PRO A 188 18.67 7.65 -24.65
C PRO A 188 19.48 7.27 -23.39
N THR A 189 19.36 8.04 -22.31
CA THR A 189 20.14 7.85 -21.05
C THR A 189 19.28 8.09 -19.81
N VAL A 190 19.69 7.52 -18.67
CA VAL A 190 19.06 7.80 -17.36
C VAL A 190 19.12 9.30 -17.05
N THR A 191 20.25 9.99 -17.31
CA THR A 191 20.37 11.44 -17.09
C THR A 191 19.36 12.25 -17.91
N SER A 192 19.09 11.88 -19.16
CA SER A 192 18.07 12.58 -19.97
C SER A 192 16.64 12.35 -19.45
N LEU A 193 16.34 11.14 -18.99
CA LEU A 193 15.06 10.82 -18.36
C LEU A 193 14.87 11.63 -17.07
N VAL A 194 15.84 11.57 -16.16
CA VAL A 194 15.76 12.26 -14.85
C VAL A 194 15.59 13.76 -15.03
N LYS A 195 16.32 14.38 -15.98
CA LYS A 195 16.13 15.80 -16.33
C LYS A 195 14.72 16.12 -16.82
N ALA A 196 14.11 15.23 -17.60
CA ALA A 196 12.73 15.39 -18.04
C ALA A 196 11.76 15.27 -16.86
N LEU A 197 11.91 14.27 -15.99
CA LEU A 197 11.08 14.07 -14.80
C LEU A 197 11.10 15.28 -13.85
N THR A 198 12.25 15.95 -13.72
CA THR A 198 12.44 17.02 -12.73
C THR A 198 12.37 18.43 -13.29
N VAL A 199 11.90 18.63 -14.53
CA VAL A 199 11.89 19.95 -15.19
C VAL A 199 11.06 21.00 -14.45
N ASN A 200 9.95 20.59 -13.83
CA ASN A 200 9.04 21.46 -13.06
C ASN A 200 9.27 21.36 -11.53
N CYS A 201 10.37 20.73 -11.07
CA CYS A 201 10.63 20.49 -9.65
C CYS A 201 11.49 21.61 -9.03
N HIS A 202 10.87 22.42 -8.18
CA HIS A 202 11.50 23.60 -7.57
C HIS A 202 12.33 23.31 -6.29
N SER A 203 12.20 22.11 -5.71
CA SER A 203 12.91 21.70 -4.50
C SER A 203 13.46 20.28 -4.60
N ASP A 204 14.49 19.96 -3.82
CA ASP A 204 15.06 18.61 -3.78
C ASP A 204 14.05 17.55 -3.31
N GLN A 205 13.09 17.93 -2.46
CA GLN A 205 11.95 17.09 -2.07
C GLN A 205 11.04 16.78 -3.26
N THR A 206 10.64 17.80 -4.05
CA THR A 206 9.81 17.57 -5.26
C THR A 206 10.54 16.71 -6.29
N LYS A 207 11.86 16.89 -6.45
CA LYS A 207 12.69 16.01 -7.30
C LYS A 207 12.68 14.57 -6.80
N ALA A 208 12.96 14.34 -5.51
CA ALA A 208 12.96 13.00 -4.92
C ALA A 208 11.59 12.31 -5.09
N HIS A 209 10.50 13.05 -4.89
CA HIS A 209 9.14 12.56 -5.08
C HIS A 209 8.85 12.18 -6.54
N ALA A 210 9.24 13.05 -7.50
CA ALA A 210 9.09 12.77 -8.93
C ALA A 210 9.81 11.49 -9.36
N LEU A 211 11.04 11.26 -8.88
CA LEU A 211 11.79 10.03 -9.18
C LEU A 211 11.16 8.80 -8.55
N TYR A 212 10.68 8.91 -7.31
CA TYR A 212 10.02 7.82 -6.60
C TYR A 212 8.73 7.41 -7.30
N ARG A 213 7.85 8.38 -7.55
CA ARG A 213 6.56 8.18 -8.22
C ARG A 213 6.70 7.61 -9.62
N TRP A 214 7.66 8.12 -10.39
CA TRP A 214 7.93 7.57 -11.72
C TRP A 214 8.35 6.11 -11.64
N LEU A 215 9.31 5.77 -10.77
CA LEU A 215 9.89 4.43 -10.71
C LEU A 215 8.93 3.41 -10.08
N SER A 216 8.17 3.77 -9.04
CA SER A 216 7.12 2.90 -8.47
C SER A 216 5.97 2.66 -9.45
N GLY A 217 5.67 3.61 -10.34
CA GLY A 217 4.64 3.46 -11.37
C GLY A 217 5.01 2.61 -12.60
N GLN A 218 6.21 2.02 -12.67
CA GLN A 218 6.65 1.26 -13.84
C GLN A 218 6.10 -0.18 -13.87
N SER A 219 5.42 -0.55 -14.96
CA SER A 219 4.96 -1.93 -15.17
C SER A 219 6.11 -2.85 -15.59
N LEU A 220 6.72 -3.53 -14.61
CA LEU A 220 7.82 -4.47 -14.89
C LEU A 220 7.43 -5.62 -15.84
N ASN A 221 6.15 -6.01 -15.87
CA ASN A 221 5.68 -7.06 -16.79
C ASN A 221 5.80 -6.65 -18.28
N TYR A 222 5.66 -5.36 -18.59
CA TYR A 222 5.97 -4.84 -19.93
C TYR A 222 7.48 -4.99 -20.22
N TYR A 223 8.33 -4.50 -19.32
CA TYR A 223 9.79 -4.45 -19.54
C TYR A 223 10.49 -5.82 -19.62
N LYS A 224 9.90 -6.90 -19.07
CA LYS A 224 10.37 -8.28 -19.32
C LYS A 224 10.38 -8.64 -20.81
N CYS A 225 9.36 -8.19 -21.54
CA CYS A 225 9.13 -8.53 -22.95
C CYS A 225 9.83 -7.59 -23.94
N VAL A 226 10.25 -6.40 -23.50
CA VAL A 226 10.87 -5.40 -24.38
C VAL A 226 12.25 -5.86 -24.86
N SER A 227 12.54 -5.65 -26.16
CA SER A 227 13.90 -5.78 -26.70
C SER A 227 14.65 -4.47 -26.56
N CYS A 228 15.89 -4.50 -26.06
CA CYS A 228 16.74 -3.33 -25.91
C CYS A 228 18.17 -3.66 -26.36
N SER A 229 18.74 -2.84 -27.26
CA SER A 229 20.08 -3.03 -27.82
C SER A 229 21.18 -2.31 -27.01
N ASN A 230 20.83 -1.24 -26.29
CA ASN A 230 21.76 -0.46 -25.46
C ASN A 230 21.55 -0.78 -23.97
N SER A 231 22.57 -1.29 -23.29
CA SER A 231 22.56 -1.65 -21.85
C SER A 231 22.45 -0.47 -20.89
N THR A 232 22.65 0.76 -21.38
CA THR A 232 22.66 2.00 -20.59
C THR A 232 21.38 2.84 -20.69
N SER A 233 20.43 2.45 -21.55
CA SER A 233 19.16 3.18 -21.69
C SER A 233 18.24 2.94 -20.49
N PRO A 234 17.31 3.86 -20.18
CA PRO A 234 16.33 3.67 -19.11
C PRO A 234 15.47 2.40 -19.30
N THR A 235 15.03 2.13 -20.52
CA THR A 235 14.32 0.89 -20.88
C THR A 235 15.14 -0.36 -20.56
N SER A 236 16.46 -0.35 -20.78
CA SER A 236 17.32 -1.48 -20.40
C SER A 236 17.50 -1.60 -18.88
N LYS A 237 17.55 -0.49 -18.15
CA LYS A 237 17.59 -0.49 -16.68
C LYS A 237 16.31 -1.06 -16.08
N LEU A 238 15.14 -0.69 -16.62
CA LEU A 238 13.85 -1.24 -16.21
C LEU A 238 13.70 -2.72 -16.59
N LYS A 239 14.25 -3.15 -17.73
CA LYS A 239 14.36 -4.57 -18.07
C LYS A 239 15.25 -5.33 -17.08
N GLN A 240 16.44 -4.81 -16.76
CA GLN A 240 17.34 -5.39 -15.76
C GLN A 240 16.66 -5.50 -14.38
N LEU A 241 15.84 -4.52 -14.01
CA LEU A 241 15.04 -4.55 -12.78
C LEU A 241 13.96 -5.65 -12.84
N ALA A 242 13.24 -5.73 -13.96
CA ALA A 242 12.22 -6.75 -14.20
C ALA A 242 12.76 -8.19 -14.30
N GLU A 243 14.04 -8.34 -14.64
CA GLU A 243 14.81 -9.59 -14.65
C GLU A 243 15.53 -9.88 -13.32
N GLY A 244 15.43 -9.00 -12.32
CA GLY A 244 16.10 -9.15 -11.02
C GLY A 244 17.63 -8.96 -11.03
N LYS A 245 18.19 -8.38 -12.09
CA LYS A 245 19.63 -8.09 -12.25
C LYS A 245 20.07 -6.79 -11.56
N THR A 246 19.12 -5.94 -11.17
CA THR A 246 19.33 -4.76 -10.34
C THR A 246 18.14 -4.61 -9.38
N SER A 247 18.30 -3.84 -8.30
CA SER A 247 17.22 -3.54 -7.35
C SER A 247 16.61 -2.16 -7.56
N TYR A 248 15.39 -1.96 -7.09
CA TYR A 248 14.74 -0.64 -7.03
C TYR A 248 15.64 0.38 -6.35
N ALA A 249 16.23 0.04 -5.20
CA ALA A 249 17.12 0.94 -4.46
C ALA A 249 18.40 1.31 -5.23
N SER A 250 18.88 0.43 -6.11
CA SER A 250 20.02 0.68 -6.98
C SER A 250 19.68 1.66 -8.11
N LEU A 251 18.53 1.46 -8.76
CA LEU A 251 18.07 2.33 -9.85
C LEU A 251 17.62 3.71 -9.33
N TYR A 252 16.91 3.77 -8.20
CA TYR A 252 16.54 5.03 -7.56
C TYR A 252 17.77 5.85 -7.19
N ARG A 253 18.81 5.24 -6.59
CA ARG A 253 20.08 5.91 -6.30
C ARG A 253 20.79 6.40 -7.57
N GLU A 254 20.79 5.62 -8.65
CA GLU A 254 21.36 6.03 -9.94
C GLU A 254 20.64 7.28 -10.47
N MET A 255 19.30 7.29 -10.44
CA MET A 255 18.48 8.43 -10.84
C MET A 255 18.72 9.67 -9.95
N ALA A 256 18.76 9.49 -8.63
CA ALA A 256 19.04 10.57 -7.67
C ALA A 256 20.41 11.23 -7.90
N ARG A 257 21.43 10.43 -8.19
CA ARG A 257 22.80 10.93 -8.49
C ARG A 257 22.85 11.76 -9.78
N CYS A 258 22.02 11.48 -10.78
CA CYS A 258 21.96 12.27 -12.03
C CYS A 258 21.56 13.74 -11.83
N ILE A 259 20.96 14.10 -10.68
CA ILE A 259 20.55 15.46 -10.30
C ILE A 259 21.24 15.96 -9.01
N GLY A 260 22.28 15.27 -8.55
CA GLY A 260 23.06 15.67 -7.38
C GLY A 260 22.41 15.41 -6.02
N LEU A 261 21.28 14.69 -5.95
CA LEU A 261 20.72 14.26 -4.67
C LEU A 261 21.62 13.20 -4.03
N GLN A 262 22.03 13.43 -2.78
CA GLN A 262 22.73 12.42 -2.00
C GLN A 262 21.73 11.34 -1.61
N CYS A 263 22.00 10.10 -2.02
CA CYS A 263 21.13 8.96 -1.81
C CYS A 263 21.98 7.72 -1.50
N GLU A 264 21.69 7.12 -0.36
CA GLU A 264 22.33 5.89 0.11
C GLU A 264 21.41 4.69 -0.10
N ILE A 265 22.01 3.50 -0.23
CA ILE A 265 21.28 2.23 -0.16
C ILE A 265 21.44 1.70 1.26
N ILE A 266 20.32 1.29 1.84
CA ILE A 266 20.27 0.63 3.14
C ILE A 266 19.94 -0.84 2.89
N GLU A 267 20.76 -1.73 3.43
CA GLU A 267 20.49 -3.18 3.47
C GLU A 267 19.88 -3.54 4.82
N GLY A 268 18.93 -4.48 4.83
CA GLY A 268 18.35 -4.95 6.08
C GLY A 268 17.25 -5.99 5.88
N HIS A 269 16.30 -5.99 6.82
CA HIS A 269 15.19 -6.94 6.89
C HIS A 269 13.85 -6.20 6.81
N VAL A 270 12.84 -6.82 6.21
CA VAL A 270 11.47 -6.31 6.17
C VAL A 270 10.44 -7.33 6.57
N LYS A 271 9.36 -6.86 7.18
CA LYS A 271 8.10 -7.61 7.38
C LYS A 271 7.23 -7.52 6.12
N GLY A 272 7.80 -7.96 4.99
CA GLY A 272 7.12 -7.91 3.69
C GLY A 272 5.90 -8.82 3.59
N VAL A 273 5.33 -8.91 2.38
CA VAL A 273 4.11 -9.70 2.09
C VAL A 273 4.16 -11.11 2.71
N HIS A 274 5.28 -11.81 2.53
CA HIS A 274 5.51 -13.20 2.98
C HIS A 274 5.97 -13.35 4.43
N TYR A 275 6.09 -12.27 5.22
CA TYR A 275 6.39 -12.37 6.64
C TYR A 275 5.10 -12.71 7.42
N SER A 276 5.19 -13.63 8.37
CA SER A 276 4.12 -13.89 9.36
C SER A 276 4.64 -13.58 10.77
N PRO A 277 3.83 -13.00 11.68
CA PRO A 277 4.24 -12.77 13.06
C PRO A 277 4.78 -14.03 13.74
N GLY A 278 5.80 -13.89 14.60
CA GLY A 278 6.50 -15.03 15.20
C GLY A 278 7.44 -15.82 14.27
N SER A 279 7.55 -15.49 12.97
CA SER A 279 8.53 -16.13 12.08
C SER A 279 9.98 -15.84 12.53
N PRO A 280 10.91 -16.82 12.43
CA PRO A 280 12.32 -16.60 12.75
C PRO A 280 12.97 -15.48 11.91
N ALA A 281 13.88 -14.73 12.53
CA ALA A 281 14.61 -13.62 11.91
C ALA A 281 15.29 -13.96 10.56
N PHE A 282 15.73 -15.22 10.40
CA PHE A 282 16.54 -15.67 9.27
C PHE A 282 15.75 -16.27 8.09
N CYS A 283 14.43 -16.08 8.04
CA CYS A 283 13.66 -16.41 6.84
C CYS A 283 14.20 -15.64 5.62
N SER A 284 14.57 -16.37 4.55
CA SER A 284 15.28 -15.82 3.39
C SER A 284 14.52 -14.71 2.64
N GLY A 285 13.18 -14.71 2.73
CA GLY A 285 12.30 -13.68 2.17
C GLY A 285 12.25 -12.36 2.93
N THR A 286 12.97 -12.21 4.05
CA THR A 286 13.03 -10.93 4.80
C THR A 286 14.10 -9.98 4.28
N ARG A 287 15.15 -10.46 3.61
CA ARG A 287 16.27 -9.61 3.17
C ARG A 287 15.82 -8.65 2.09
N HIS A 288 16.12 -7.37 2.26
CA HIS A 288 15.70 -6.31 1.35
C HIS A 288 16.67 -5.13 1.31
N SER A 289 16.47 -4.23 0.34
CA SER A 289 17.24 -3.00 0.19
C SER A 289 16.36 -1.82 -0.21
N TRP A 290 16.48 -0.70 0.51
CA TRP A 290 15.74 0.54 0.30
C TRP A 290 16.70 1.75 0.31
N ASN A 291 16.18 2.98 0.37
CA ASN A 291 17.01 4.18 0.31
C ASN A 291 16.81 5.13 1.51
N ALA A 292 17.85 5.91 1.76
CA ALA A 292 17.76 7.20 2.44
C ALA A 292 18.24 8.31 1.50
N VAL A 293 17.48 9.40 1.39
CA VAL A 293 17.80 10.58 0.58
C VAL A 293 18.02 11.79 1.49
N SER A 294 19.10 12.55 1.25
CA SER A 294 19.40 13.77 2.01
C SER A 294 18.56 14.93 1.48
N LEU A 295 17.71 15.50 2.33
CA LEU A 295 16.80 16.61 2.06
C LEU A 295 16.91 17.62 3.21
N CYS A 296 17.14 18.90 2.91
CA CYS A 296 17.21 19.98 3.91
C CYS A 296 18.12 19.68 5.13
N GLY A 297 19.27 19.02 4.88
CA GLY A 297 20.27 18.68 5.91
C GLY A 297 19.99 17.40 6.71
N HIS A 298 18.90 16.69 6.43
CA HIS A 298 18.48 15.46 7.13
C HIS A 298 18.22 14.32 6.14
N TYR A 299 18.33 13.07 6.58
CA TYR A 299 17.97 11.92 5.74
C TYR A 299 16.48 11.58 5.90
N ALA A 300 15.79 11.36 4.78
CA ALA A 300 14.43 10.82 4.75
C ALA A 300 14.44 9.40 4.13
N LEU A 301 13.64 8.50 4.70
CA LEU A 301 13.56 7.09 4.30
C LEU A 301 12.53 6.89 3.19
N LEU A 302 12.82 6.02 2.22
CA LEU A 302 11.85 5.61 1.19
C LEU A 302 12.14 4.21 0.68
N ASP A 303 11.08 3.51 0.25
CA ASP A 303 11.16 2.21 -0.40
C ASP A 303 10.31 2.16 -1.67
N THR A 304 10.97 2.38 -2.80
CA THR A 304 10.33 2.38 -4.13
C THR A 304 9.77 1.01 -4.52
N GLN A 305 10.29 -0.10 -3.98
CA GLN A 305 9.79 -1.44 -4.26
C GLN A 305 8.49 -1.70 -3.50
N MET A 306 8.44 -1.38 -2.20
CA MET A 306 7.20 -1.47 -1.42
C MET A 306 6.13 -0.52 -1.97
N GLY A 307 6.51 0.71 -2.32
CA GLY A 307 5.62 1.67 -3.00
C GLY A 307 5.15 1.27 -4.40
N SER A 308 5.84 0.32 -5.08
CA SER A 308 5.42 -0.21 -6.38
C SER A 308 4.41 -1.36 -6.31
N LEU A 309 4.12 -1.86 -5.09
CA LEU A 309 3.12 -2.92 -4.92
C LEU A 309 1.71 -2.36 -5.19
N PRO A 310 0.83 -3.13 -5.87
CA PRO A 310 -0.51 -2.68 -6.22
C PRO A 310 -1.49 -2.79 -5.03
N PHE A 311 -1.11 -2.21 -3.90
CA PHE A 311 -1.90 -2.18 -2.66
C PHE A 311 -2.21 -0.71 -2.31
N LYS A 312 -3.45 -0.42 -1.92
CA LYS A 312 -3.85 0.92 -1.48
C LYS A 312 -2.97 1.39 -0.32
N PHE A 313 -2.73 2.70 -0.22
CA PHE A 313 -1.87 3.37 0.76
C PHE A 313 -0.34 3.08 0.68
N PHE A 314 0.12 2.00 0.03
CA PHE A 314 1.56 1.66 -0.04
C PHE A 314 2.39 2.74 -0.75
N LEU A 315 1.91 3.25 -1.89
CA LEU A 315 2.64 4.24 -2.68
C LEU A 315 2.93 5.52 -1.88
N GLU A 316 1.97 6.02 -1.10
CA GLU A 316 2.18 7.24 -0.30
C GLU A 316 3.01 6.95 0.95
N HIS A 317 2.69 5.87 1.68
CA HIS A 317 3.32 5.57 2.96
C HIS A 317 4.84 5.35 2.84
N PHE A 318 5.33 4.68 1.78
CA PHE A 318 6.75 4.38 1.63
C PHE A 318 7.60 5.49 0.99
N PHE A 319 7.12 6.74 0.97
CA PHE A 319 7.90 7.92 0.61
C PHE A 319 8.03 8.90 1.77
N MET A 320 9.26 9.14 2.23
CA MET A 320 9.57 10.03 3.36
C MET A 320 8.88 9.64 4.68
N THR A 321 8.59 8.34 4.85
CA THR A 321 8.01 7.76 6.07
C THR A 321 8.75 8.21 7.32
N PRO A 322 8.05 8.62 8.40
CA PRO A 322 8.67 8.90 9.69
C PRO A 322 9.48 7.69 10.19
N PRO A 323 10.68 7.87 10.77
CA PRO A 323 11.53 6.74 11.15
C PRO A 323 10.92 5.78 12.18
N ASP A 324 10.09 6.30 13.08
CA ASP A 324 9.36 5.54 14.11
C ASP A 324 8.17 4.73 13.55
N GLU A 325 7.61 5.13 12.41
CA GLU A 325 6.66 4.31 11.64
C GLU A 325 7.40 3.30 10.77
N PHE A 326 8.45 3.74 10.06
CA PHE A 326 9.21 2.92 9.13
C PHE A 326 9.90 1.73 9.84
N CYS A 327 10.38 1.92 11.07
CA CYS A 327 11.02 0.86 11.85
C CYS A 327 10.08 -0.29 12.25
N LEU A 328 8.75 -0.13 12.12
CA LEU A 328 7.79 -1.21 12.38
C LEU A 328 7.79 -2.26 11.25
N SER A 329 8.13 -1.85 10.03
CA SER A 329 8.16 -2.69 8.82
C SER A 329 9.57 -2.97 8.28
N HIS A 330 10.55 -2.09 8.53
CA HIS A 330 11.93 -2.17 8.02
C HIS A 330 12.98 -2.06 9.13
N PHE A 331 13.94 -2.98 9.18
CA PHE A 331 15.05 -2.98 10.15
C PHE A 331 16.41 -2.98 9.45
N PRO A 332 17.21 -1.89 9.54
CA PRO A 332 18.49 -1.78 8.85
C PRO A 332 19.57 -2.62 9.55
N LYS A 333 20.45 -3.24 8.74
CA LYS A 333 21.65 -3.94 9.21
C LYS A 333 22.63 -3.00 9.91
N ASP A 334 22.70 -1.75 9.47
CA ASP A 334 23.49 -0.68 10.07
C ASP A 334 22.55 0.28 10.82
N LYS A 335 22.55 0.19 12.15
CA LYS A 335 21.59 0.85 13.03
C LYS A 335 21.58 2.38 12.95
N ARG A 336 22.60 3.04 12.38
CA ARG A 336 22.54 4.50 12.16
C ARG A 336 21.38 4.90 11.23
N TRP A 337 20.97 3.99 10.34
CA TRP A 337 19.85 4.19 9.43
C TRP A 337 18.47 3.97 10.06
N LEU A 338 18.40 3.68 11.38
CA LEU A 338 17.14 3.81 12.11
C LEU A 338 16.70 5.28 12.22
N LEU A 339 17.64 6.25 12.14
CA LEU A 339 17.36 7.70 12.23
C LEU A 339 16.54 8.12 13.47
N MET A 340 16.61 7.33 14.55
CA MET A 340 15.90 7.54 15.82
C MET A 340 16.89 7.73 16.98
N ALA A 341 16.54 8.57 17.95
CA ALA A 341 17.34 8.77 19.16
C ALA A 341 17.46 7.49 20.03
N ARG A 342 16.41 6.66 20.04
CA ARG A 342 16.41 5.34 20.69
C ARG A 342 16.44 4.25 19.62
N ALA A 343 17.60 3.62 19.45
CA ALA A 343 17.72 2.46 18.57
C ALA A 343 16.99 1.24 19.15
N ILE A 344 16.21 0.55 18.32
CA ILE A 344 15.63 -0.76 18.63
C ILE A 344 16.64 -1.89 18.36
N SER A 345 16.45 -3.05 19.00
CA SER A 345 17.15 -4.28 18.64
C SER A 345 16.44 -5.02 17.50
N GLU A 346 17.13 -5.99 16.91
CA GLU A 346 16.53 -6.90 15.91
C GLU A 346 15.48 -7.81 16.57
N GLU A 347 15.70 -8.18 17.83
CA GLU A 347 14.73 -8.92 18.66
C GLU A 347 13.47 -8.10 18.91
N ASP A 348 13.59 -6.80 19.26
CA ASP A 348 12.43 -5.89 19.39
C ASP A 348 11.65 -5.76 18.08
N PHE A 349 12.36 -5.69 16.94
CA PHE A 349 11.75 -5.60 15.62
C PHE A 349 10.89 -6.83 15.29
N PHE A 350 11.45 -8.04 15.39
CA PHE A 350 10.70 -9.28 15.14
C PHE A 350 9.68 -9.59 16.24
N GLY A 351 9.94 -9.14 17.47
CA GLY A 351 9.03 -9.16 18.61
C GLY A 351 7.88 -8.16 18.51
N THR A 352 7.87 -7.28 17.51
CA THR A 352 6.79 -6.35 17.19
C THR A 352 5.88 -6.90 16.09
N LEU A 353 4.58 -6.64 16.16
CA LEU A 353 3.56 -7.14 15.22
C LEU A 353 3.82 -6.79 13.74
N LYS A 354 3.10 -7.47 12.84
CA LYS A 354 3.08 -7.13 11.41
C LYS A 354 2.06 -6.02 11.19
N THR A 355 2.47 -4.94 10.54
CA THR A 355 1.65 -3.74 10.29
C THR A 355 1.60 -3.44 8.80
N TRP A 356 0.47 -2.91 8.34
CA TRP A 356 0.30 -2.39 6.98
C TRP A 356 0.20 -0.85 7.00
N PRO A 357 0.51 -0.16 5.89
CA PRO A 357 0.31 1.29 5.73
C PRO A 357 -1.04 1.81 6.21
N THR A 358 -2.08 1.00 6.01
CA THR A 358 -3.46 1.17 6.45
C THR A 358 -3.60 1.52 7.93
N MET A 359 -2.75 0.97 8.81
CA MET A 359 -2.74 1.28 10.25
C MET A 359 -2.50 2.77 10.52
N PHE A 360 -1.59 3.38 9.76
CA PHE A 360 -1.25 4.79 9.88
C PHE A 360 -2.30 5.65 9.16
N ALA A 361 -2.74 5.24 7.96
CA ALA A 361 -3.75 5.96 7.17
C ALA A 361 -5.08 6.17 7.91
N PHE A 362 -5.54 5.15 8.66
CA PHE A 362 -6.75 5.21 9.48
C PHE A 362 -6.47 5.53 10.97
N ASN A 363 -5.21 5.77 11.35
CA ASN A 363 -4.77 6.04 12.73
C ASN A 363 -5.29 5.00 13.75
N ILE A 364 -5.31 3.72 13.36
CA ILE A 364 -5.69 2.60 14.23
C ILE A 364 -4.47 2.22 15.07
N ARG A 365 -4.62 2.11 16.39
CA ARG A 365 -3.51 1.83 17.31
C ARG A 365 -3.84 0.65 18.24
N PRO A 366 -3.22 -0.53 18.08
CA PRO A 366 -3.38 -1.60 19.05
C PRO A 366 -2.74 -1.24 20.40
N LEU A 367 -3.35 -1.68 21.51
CA LEU A 367 -2.77 -1.47 22.84
C LEU A 367 -1.50 -2.32 23.11
N SER A 368 -1.31 -3.40 22.35
CA SER A 368 -0.12 -4.25 22.40
C SER A 368 0.59 -4.21 21.06
N MET A 369 1.87 -3.85 21.04
CA MET A 369 2.68 -3.95 19.83
C MET A 369 3.35 -5.33 19.65
N ARG A 370 3.10 -6.31 20.53
CA ARG A 370 3.77 -7.63 20.49
C ARG A 370 3.38 -8.44 19.26
N SER A 371 4.36 -9.12 18.65
CA SER A 371 4.18 -10.02 17.49
C SER A 371 3.41 -11.30 17.84
N VAL A 372 3.64 -11.81 19.04
CA VAL A 372 3.05 -13.06 19.55
C VAL A 372 2.32 -12.79 20.86
N ILE A 373 1.06 -13.23 20.93
CA ILE A 373 0.23 -13.27 22.13
C ILE A 373 0.12 -14.73 22.57
N ARG A 374 0.16 -15.01 23.87
CA ARG A 374 -0.02 -16.37 24.42
C ARG A 374 -1.25 -16.43 25.30
N THR A 375 -2.00 -17.51 25.22
CA THR A 375 -3.08 -17.87 26.15
C THR A 375 -2.94 -19.33 26.57
N TYR A 376 -3.45 -19.63 27.77
CA TYR A 376 -3.33 -20.92 28.44
C TYR A 376 -4.69 -21.53 28.82
N ASP A 377 -5.79 -20.80 28.61
CA ASP A 377 -7.17 -21.22 28.86
C ASP A 377 -8.06 -21.04 27.61
N GLY A 378 -7.43 -20.79 26.46
CA GLY A 378 -8.07 -20.48 25.18
C GLY A 378 -8.72 -19.10 25.13
N ARG A 379 -8.65 -18.28 26.18
CA ARG A 379 -9.32 -16.97 26.24
C ARG A 379 -8.31 -15.85 26.10
N LEU A 380 -8.67 -14.84 25.32
CA LEU A 380 -7.92 -13.60 25.25
C LEU A 380 -8.81 -12.45 24.78
N SER A 381 -8.28 -11.23 24.82
CA SER A 381 -8.94 -10.06 24.25
C SER A 381 -7.93 -9.11 23.62
N VAL A 382 -8.23 -8.61 22.44
CA VAL A 382 -7.42 -7.63 21.72
C VAL A 382 -8.15 -6.29 21.72
N THR A 383 -7.57 -5.27 22.33
CA THR A 383 -8.13 -3.91 22.32
C THR A 383 -7.33 -3.01 21.37
N VAL A 384 -8.05 -2.22 20.59
CA VAL A 384 -7.53 -1.22 19.64
C VAL A 384 -8.15 0.14 19.88
N LEU A 385 -7.40 1.20 19.64
CA LEU A 385 -7.89 2.57 19.57
C LEU A 385 -8.14 2.94 18.11
N LEU A 386 -9.32 3.46 17.81
CA LEU A 386 -9.75 3.87 16.47
C LEU A 386 -10.82 4.96 16.55
N ARG A 387 -11.01 5.75 15.48
CA ARG A 387 -11.98 6.86 15.47
C ARG A 387 -12.84 6.86 14.22
N SER A 388 -14.10 6.47 14.35
CA SER A 388 -15.09 6.52 13.26
C SER A 388 -14.67 5.73 12.01
N VAL A 389 -14.08 4.56 12.22
CA VAL A 389 -13.60 3.64 11.18
C VAL A 389 -14.24 2.28 11.43
N ALA A 390 -14.84 1.67 10.41
CA ALA A 390 -15.39 0.33 10.50
C ALA A 390 -14.27 -0.70 10.36
N VAL A 391 -14.22 -1.68 11.27
CA VAL A 391 -13.19 -2.73 11.29
C VAL A 391 -13.80 -4.11 11.46
N THR A 392 -13.15 -5.10 10.87
CA THR A 392 -13.58 -6.51 10.87
C THR A 392 -12.42 -7.38 11.36
N PRO A 393 -12.58 -8.16 12.44
CA PRO A 393 -11.57 -9.12 12.87
C PRO A 393 -11.63 -10.40 12.03
N VAL A 394 -10.47 -10.94 11.66
CA VAL A 394 -10.33 -12.24 10.98
C VAL A 394 -9.43 -13.14 11.81
N LEU A 395 -9.88 -14.36 12.09
CA LEU A 395 -9.15 -15.35 12.88
C LEU A 395 -8.97 -16.66 12.10
N GLU A 396 -7.73 -16.97 11.74
CA GLU A 396 -7.34 -18.16 10.98
C GLU A 396 -6.61 -19.16 11.88
N TYR A 397 -6.95 -20.46 11.81
CA TYR A 397 -6.18 -21.52 12.47
C TYR A 397 -5.04 -22.01 11.58
N THR A 398 -3.81 -21.98 12.10
CA THR A 398 -2.58 -22.38 11.41
C THR A 398 -1.80 -23.47 12.16
N GLY A 399 -2.31 -23.94 13.29
CA GLY A 399 -1.72 -24.99 14.11
C GLY A 399 -1.83 -26.41 13.52
N PRO A 400 -1.25 -27.42 14.20
CA PRO A 400 -1.18 -28.81 13.72
C PRO A 400 -2.45 -29.64 13.95
N GLY A 401 -3.48 -29.07 14.61
CA GLY A 401 -4.74 -29.74 14.95
C GLY A 401 -5.73 -29.83 13.79
N VAL A 402 -7.01 -29.98 14.11
CA VAL A 402 -8.07 -30.09 13.08
C VAL A 402 -8.21 -28.76 12.36
N ALA A 403 -8.15 -28.76 11.03
CA ALA A 403 -8.36 -27.54 10.23
C ALA A 403 -9.75 -26.94 10.52
N MET A 404 -9.81 -25.61 10.67
CA MET A 404 -11.01 -24.88 11.05
C MET A 404 -11.40 -23.87 9.97
N ASP A 405 -12.70 -23.60 9.88
CA ASP A 405 -13.25 -22.61 8.96
C ASP A 405 -13.02 -21.19 9.50
N THR A 406 -12.32 -20.36 8.71
CA THR A 406 -11.97 -18.98 9.08
C THR A 406 -13.20 -18.11 9.28
N ASP A 407 -14.25 -18.28 8.47
CA ASP A 407 -15.50 -17.53 8.61
C ASP A 407 -16.18 -17.88 9.95
N GLY A 408 -16.32 -19.17 10.26
CA GLY A 408 -16.86 -19.66 11.53
C GLY A 408 -16.05 -19.23 12.77
N LEU A 409 -14.70 -19.21 12.69
CA LEU A 409 -13.84 -18.70 13.76
C LEU A 409 -14.03 -17.19 13.96
N SER A 410 -14.10 -16.42 12.87
CA SER A 410 -14.22 -14.96 12.92
C SER A 410 -15.60 -14.52 13.42
N LEU A 411 -16.67 -15.25 13.09
CA LEU A 411 -18.01 -15.07 13.65
C LEU A 411 -18.12 -15.45 15.14
N GLY A 412 -17.14 -16.18 15.68
CA GLY A 412 -17.04 -16.51 17.11
C GLY A 412 -16.38 -15.42 17.97
N ILE A 413 -15.98 -14.29 17.37
CA ILE A 413 -15.35 -13.16 18.07
C ILE A 413 -16.45 -12.21 18.56
N ASP A 414 -16.46 -11.93 19.85
CA ASP A 414 -17.38 -10.94 20.45
C ASP A 414 -16.73 -9.55 20.46
N GLN A 415 -17.44 -8.53 19.98
CA GLN A 415 -16.93 -7.18 19.73
C GLN A 415 -17.56 -6.16 20.69
N GLU A 416 -16.79 -5.69 21.66
CA GLU A 416 -17.18 -4.62 22.58
C GLU A 416 -16.75 -3.25 22.00
N ILE A 417 -17.72 -2.41 21.63
CA ILE A 417 -17.46 -1.05 21.13
C ILE A 417 -17.50 -0.03 22.29
N ARG A 418 -16.34 0.55 22.62
CA ARG A 418 -16.15 1.50 23.73
C ARG A 418 -16.10 2.94 23.21
N THR A 419 -17.28 3.49 22.96
CA THR A 419 -17.47 4.81 22.34
C THR A 419 -16.84 5.98 23.11
N THR A 420 -16.80 5.93 24.45
CA THR A 420 -16.16 6.98 25.28
C THR A 420 -14.64 7.03 25.07
N ASP A 421 -14.03 5.88 24.84
CA ASP A 421 -12.59 5.69 24.87
C ASP A 421 -11.99 5.75 23.45
N ASN A 422 -12.85 5.80 22.43
CA ASN A 422 -12.49 5.63 21.02
C ASN A 422 -11.73 4.30 20.84
N ALA A 423 -12.30 3.23 21.36
CA ALA A 423 -11.69 1.92 21.41
C ALA A 423 -12.69 0.80 21.07
N GLU A 424 -12.17 -0.32 20.59
CA GLU A 424 -12.91 -1.56 20.41
C GLU A 424 -12.11 -2.73 20.98
N THR A 425 -12.80 -3.68 21.63
CA THR A 425 -12.20 -4.89 22.18
C THR A 425 -12.80 -6.12 21.52
N PHE A 426 -11.94 -6.99 20.99
CA PHE A 426 -12.30 -8.27 20.39
C PHE A 426 -12.01 -9.39 21.37
N HIS A 427 -13.05 -9.98 21.95
CA HIS A 427 -12.96 -11.11 22.87
C HIS A 427 -12.99 -12.42 22.09
N MET A 428 -12.03 -13.31 22.37
CA MET A 428 -11.85 -14.57 21.65
C MET A 428 -11.88 -15.75 22.61
N CYS A 429 -12.57 -16.82 22.21
CA CYS A 429 -12.54 -18.13 22.84
C CYS A 429 -12.05 -19.15 21.80
N LEU A 430 -10.79 -19.54 21.89
CA LEU A 430 -10.13 -20.45 20.95
C LEU A 430 -10.59 -21.89 21.20
N PRO A 431 -11.13 -22.59 20.18
CA PRO A 431 -11.77 -23.89 20.36
C PRO A 431 -10.82 -25.08 20.56
N GLN A 432 -9.53 -24.96 20.22
CA GLN A 432 -8.52 -26.01 20.42
C GLN A 432 -7.11 -25.41 20.51
N GLU A 433 -6.15 -26.19 21.00
CA GLU A 433 -4.74 -25.78 21.04
C GLU A 433 -4.12 -25.55 19.65
N GLY A 434 -3.07 -24.73 19.62
CA GLY A 434 -2.23 -24.48 18.46
C GLY A 434 -2.09 -23.00 18.11
N ASP A 435 -1.62 -22.77 16.90
CA ASP A 435 -1.31 -21.44 16.39
C ASP A 435 -2.50 -20.85 15.63
N TYR A 436 -2.81 -19.59 15.93
CA TYR A 436 -3.81 -18.79 15.23
C TYR A 436 -3.19 -17.49 14.69
N LEU A 437 -3.73 -16.98 13.58
CA LEU A 437 -3.44 -15.63 13.11
C LEU A 437 -4.68 -14.76 13.30
N PHE A 438 -4.56 -13.72 14.13
CA PHE A 438 -5.56 -12.66 14.23
C PHE A 438 -5.13 -11.50 13.35
N THR A 439 -5.97 -11.14 12.37
CA THR A 439 -5.77 -9.99 11.49
C THR A 439 -6.91 -9.02 11.70
N LEU A 440 -6.60 -7.74 11.99
CA LEU A 440 -7.62 -6.70 11.93
C LEU A 440 -7.67 -6.14 10.51
N MET A 441 -8.86 -6.11 9.93
CA MET A 441 -9.16 -5.46 8.66
C MET A 441 -9.87 -4.13 8.94
N VAL A 442 -9.67 -3.14 8.07
CA VAL A 442 -10.52 -1.95 7.99
C VAL A 442 -11.37 -2.05 6.73
N HIS A 443 -12.62 -1.63 6.83
CA HIS A 443 -13.50 -1.52 5.68
C HIS A 443 -13.31 -0.15 5.01
N ASP A 444 -12.84 -0.14 3.76
CA ASP A 444 -12.69 1.07 2.96
C ASP A 444 -13.97 1.37 2.17
N VAL A 445 -14.72 2.37 2.65
CA VAL A 445 -16.02 2.78 2.11
C VAL A 445 -15.93 3.32 0.68
N GLU A 446 -14.76 3.78 0.20
CA GLU A 446 -14.61 4.31 -1.16
C GLU A 446 -14.56 3.19 -2.21
N GLU A 447 -13.98 2.04 -1.87
CA GLU A 447 -13.73 0.92 -2.79
C GLU A 447 -14.52 -0.35 -2.45
N ASP A 448 -15.26 -0.38 -1.33
CA ASP A 448 -16.03 -1.53 -0.82
C ASP A 448 -15.14 -2.76 -0.59
N GLU A 449 -13.93 -2.54 -0.05
CA GLU A 449 -12.91 -3.55 0.20
C GLU A 449 -12.43 -3.55 1.66
N ASP A 450 -12.22 -4.75 2.21
CA ASP A 450 -11.60 -4.94 3.52
C ASP A 450 -10.07 -5.06 3.39
N ILE A 451 -9.34 -4.12 3.97
CA ILE A 451 -7.89 -3.97 3.82
C ILE A 451 -7.19 -4.29 5.15
N PRO A 452 -6.12 -5.10 5.18
CA PRO A 452 -5.44 -5.45 6.43
C PRO A 452 -4.77 -4.23 7.07
N VAL A 453 -4.85 -4.19 8.41
CA VAL A 453 -4.31 -3.12 9.27
C VAL A 453 -3.07 -3.62 10.02
N PHE A 454 -3.23 -4.69 10.80
CA PHE A 454 -2.16 -5.37 11.50
C PHE A 454 -2.50 -6.85 11.73
N GLN A 455 -1.50 -7.65 12.09
CA GLN A 455 -1.66 -9.08 12.37
C GLN A 455 -0.80 -9.52 13.56
N TYR A 456 -1.39 -10.36 14.42
CA TYR A 456 -0.72 -11.11 15.48
C TYR A 456 -0.65 -12.60 15.16
N LYS A 457 0.35 -13.27 15.73
CA LYS A 457 0.26 -14.69 16.04
C LYS A 457 -0.31 -14.84 17.45
N ILE A 458 -1.28 -15.73 17.63
CA ILE A 458 -1.73 -16.18 18.95
C ILE A 458 -1.32 -17.64 19.10
N GLU A 459 -0.63 -17.96 20.19
CA GLU A 459 -0.24 -19.33 20.54
C GLU A 459 -1.11 -19.76 21.73
N TYR A 460 -1.89 -20.83 21.54
CA TYR A 460 -2.67 -21.46 22.62
C TYR A 460 -2.11 -22.83 22.93
N ASN A 461 -1.66 -23.00 24.17
CA ASN A 461 -1.19 -24.26 24.75
C ASN A 461 -1.83 -24.38 26.13
N ASP A 462 -2.67 -25.39 26.36
CA ASP A 462 -3.37 -25.59 27.63
C ASP A 462 -2.38 -26.12 28.68
N GLU A 463 -2.04 -25.28 29.66
CA GLU A 463 -1.15 -25.67 30.77
C GLU A 463 -1.91 -26.33 31.95
N LEU A 464 -3.21 -26.61 31.78
CA LEU A 464 -4.07 -27.28 32.76
C LEU A 464 -4.33 -28.77 32.44
N LEU A 465 -3.74 -29.29 31.35
CA LEU A 465 -3.74 -30.70 30.92
C LEU A 465 -2.37 -31.37 31.06
#